data_AF-A0A940MR90-F1
#
_entry.id   AF-A0A940MR90-F1
#
_cell.length_a   1.000
_cell.length_b   1.000
_cell.length_c   1.000
_cell.angle_alpha   90.00
_cell.angle_beta   90.00
_cell.angle_gamma   90.00
#
_symmetry.space_group_name_H-M   'P 1'
#
loop_
_entity.id
_entity.type
_entity.pdbx_description
1 polymer ?
#
loop_
_entity_poly.entity_id
_entity_poly.type
_entity_poly.pdbx_seq_one_letter_code
_entity_poly.pdbx_strand_id
1 'polypeptide(L)'
;MTQGLPPGIGPGRPNRLGRTGIVLLTLVTLVAWAPLLSVLFTAAVADALGCRVHEGFPTPCPSRFGDLGELLYTTGVMGWLMLVTGPFMLATGVIWPVLLIVRICRRFRG
;
A
#
# COMPACT_ATOMS: atom_id res chain seq x y z
N MET A 1 41.03 -14.25 46.25
CA MET A 1 40.88 -13.01 45.47
C MET A 1 41.50 -13.32 44.12
N THR A 2 40.77 -13.76 43.11
CA THR A 2 39.90 -12.95 42.24
C THR A 2 38.79 -13.82 41.64
N GLN A 3 37.54 -13.37 41.77
CA GLN A 3 36.35 -13.99 41.18
C GLN A 3 36.41 -13.83 39.65
N GLY A 4 36.26 -14.93 38.92
CA GLY A 4 36.19 -14.96 37.46
C GLY A 4 34.93 -14.24 36.95
N LEU A 5 35.14 -13.29 36.04
CA LEU A 5 34.09 -12.61 35.30
C LEU A 5 33.42 -13.60 34.33
N PRO A 6 32.08 -13.75 34.31
CA PRO A 6 31.42 -14.64 33.36
C PRO A 6 31.53 -14.09 31.92
N PRO A 7 31.83 -14.93 30.92
CA PRO A 7 31.86 -14.54 29.52
C PRO A 7 30.43 -14.53 28.94
N GLY A 8 30.06 -13.48 28.20
CA GLY A 8 29.10 -13.66 27.09
C GLY A 8 27.88 -12.75 26.96
N ILE A 9 27.69 -11.70 27.74
CA ILE A 9 26.60 -10.73 27.48
C ILE A 9 27.10 -9.65 26.50
N GLY A 10 27.18 -9.99 25.22
CA GLY A 10 27.27 -8.98 24.16
C GLY A 10 25.94 -8.25 24.04
N PRO A 11 25.92 -6.94 23.71
CA PRO A 11 24.67 -6.21 23.50
C PRO A 11 23.88 -6.91 22.39
N GLY A 12 22.68 -7.41 22.74
CA GLY A 12 21.80 -8.07 21.79
C GLY A 12 21.63 -7.18 20.56
N ARG A 13 22.04 -7.67 19.39
CA ARG A 13 21.89 -6.92 18.14
C ARG A 13 20.41 -6.53 18.05
N PRO A 14 20.08 -5.22 17.98
CA PRO A 14 18.70 -4.83 17.71
C PRO A 14 18.28 -5.57 16.45
N ASN A 15 17.08 -6.14 16.49
CA ASN A 15 16.40 -6.94 15.48
C ASN A 15 16.10 -6.12 14.20
N ARG A 16 17.18 -5.58 13.62
CA ARG A 16 17.24 -4.73 12.43
C ARG A 16 16.60 -5.45 11.24
N LEU A 17 16.75 -6.78 11.18
CA LEU A 17 16.18 -7.65 10.16
C LEU A 17 14.64 -7.67 10.16
N GLY A 18 14.00 -7.60 11.33
CA GLY A 18 12.53 -7.52 11.42
C GLY A 18 12.00 -6.12 11.08
N ARG A 19 12.76 -5.08 11.47
CA ARG A 19 12.41 -3.68 11.17
C ARG A 19 12.50 -3.38 9.68
N THR A 20 13.55 -3.84 9.00
CA THR A 20 13.70 -3.67 7.55
C THR A 20 12.63 -4.43 6.77
N GLY A 21 12.29 -5.65 7.20
CA GLY A 21 11.22 -6.44 6.57
C GLY A 21 9.86 -5.75 6.63
N ILE A 22 9.50 -5.16 7.78
CA ILE A 22 8.25 -4.39 7.92
C ILE A 22 8.27 -3.14 7.03
N VAL A 23 9.39 -2.40 6.98
CA VAL A 23 9.49 -1.20 6.12
C VAL A 23 9.31 -1.56 4.65
N LEU A 24 9.98 -2.62 4.17
CA LEU A 24 9.82 -3.10 2.80
C LEU A 24 8.37 -3.54 2.51
N LEU A 25 7.76 -4.30 3.41
CA LEU A 25 6.37 -4.71 3.29
C LEU A 25 5.42 -3.51 3.19
N THR A 26 5.63 -2.49 4.02
CA THR A 26 4.85 -1.24 3.96
C THR A 26 5.03 -0.52 2.62
N LEU A 27 6.25 -0.39 2.13
CA LEU A 27 6.52 0.25 0.83
C LEU A 27 5.85 -0.49 -0.32
N VAL A 28 5.96 -1.82 -0.35
CA VAL A 28 5.29 -2.66 -1.36
C VAL A 28 3.78 -2.50 -1.27
N THR A 29 3.22 -2.43 -0.06
CA THR A 29 1.78 -2.20 0.14
C THR A 29 1.37 -0.85 -0.46
N LEU A 30 2.09 0.24 -0.14
CA LEU A 30 1.75 1.57 -0.65
C LEU A 30 1.82 1.63 -2.18
N VAL A 31 2.87 1.07 -2.79
CA VAL A 31 3.04 1.07 -4.25
C VAL A 31 2.01 0.18 -4.93
N ALA A 32 1.70 -1.00 -4.37
CA ALA A 32 0.74 -1.92 -4.96
C ALA A 32 -0.70 -1.42 -4.88
N TRP A 33 -1.05 -0.64 -3.86
CA TRP A 33 -2.41 -0.10 -3.67
C TRP A 33 -2.60 1.27 -4.33
N ALA A 34 -1.55 2.01 -4.62
CA ALA A 34 -1.61 3.31 -5.31
C ALA A 34 -2.42 3.30 -6.62
N PRO A 35 -2.23 2.35 -7.58
CA PRO A 35 -3.00 2.34 -8.81
C PRO A 35 -4.49 2.10 -8.58
N LEU A 36 -4.86 1.22 -7.63
CA LEU A 36 -6.26 1.01 -7.25
C LEU A 36 -6.89 2.31 -6.73
N LEU A 37 -6.20 3.01 -5.82
CA LEU A 37 -6.67 4.27 -5.27
C LEU A 37 -6.82 5.36 -6.35
N SER A 38 -5.90 5.40 -7.31
CA SER A 38 -6.00 6.31 -8.47
C SER A 38 -7.27 6.06 -9.28
N VAL A 39 -7.57 4.80 -9.61
CA VAL A 39 -8.76 4.46 -10.40
C VAL A 39 -10.04 4.73 -9.62
N LEU A 40 -10.07 4.43 -8.31
CA LEU A 40 -11.20 4.77 -7.45
C LEU A 40 -11.45 6.27 -7.39
N PHE A 41 -10.38 7.07 -7.35
CA PHE A 41 -10.48 8.52 -7.44
C PHE A 41 -11.09 8.96 -8.78
N THR A 42 -10.59 8.44 -9.91
CA THR A 42 -11.13 8.72 -11.24
C THR A 42 -12.63 8.38 -11.32
N ALA A 43 -13.02 7.21 -10.83
CA ALA A 43 -14.41 6.77 -10.83
C ALA A 43 -15.32 7.66 -9.96
N ALA A 44 -14.86 8.00 -8.75
CA ALA A 44 -15.62 8.85 -7.83
C ALA A 44 -15.82 10.27 -8.38
N VAL A 45 -14.80 10.87 -9.00
CA VAL A 45 -14.91 12.21 -9.59
C VAL A 45 -15.78 12.18 -10.85
N ALA A 46 -15.65 11.15 -11.69
CA ALA A 46 -16.48 10.99 -12.88
C ALA A 46 -17.97 10.88 -12.53
N ASP A 47 -18.29 10.07 -11.52
CA ASP A 47 -19.66 9.88 -11.02
C ASP A 47 -20.23 11.18 -10.44
N ALA A 48 -19.44 11.91 -9.65
CA ALA A 48 -19.85 13.20 -9.08
C ALA A 48 -20.13 14.29 -10.12
N LEU A 49 -19.48 14.23 -11.28
CA LEU A 49 -19.64 15.18 -12.38
C LEU A 49 -20.60 14.69 -13.48
N GLY A 50 -21.04 13.43 -13.43
CA GLY A 50 -21.86 12.80 -14.47
C GLY A 50 -21.12 12.57 -15.80
N CYS A 51 -19.79 12.52 -15.77
CA CYS A 51 -18.94 12.33 -16.95
C CYS A 51 -18.62 10.85 -17.17
N ARG A 52 -18.32 10.49 -18.42
CA ARG A 52 -17.79 9.16 -18.78
C ARG A 52 -16.30 9.26 -19.08
N VAL A 53 -15.50 8.47 -18.39
CA VAL A 53 -14.05 8.35 -18.62
C VAL A 53 -13.80 7.19 -19.55
N HIS A 54 -12.99 7.40 -20.58
CA HIS A 54 -12.55 6.37 -21.50
C HIS A 54 -11.07 6.06 -21.26
N GLU A 55 -10.71 4.78 -21.30
CA GLU A 55 -9.33 4.32 -21.08
C GLU A 55 -8.43 4.51 -22.31
N GLY A 56 -9.03 4.72 -23.49
CA GLY A 56 -8.31 4.83 -24.77
C GLY A 56 -8.15 6.25 -25.30
N PHE A 57 -8.88 7.22 -24.77
CA PHE A 57 -8.79 8.63 -25.19
C PHE A 57 -9.33 9.57 -24.10
N PRO A 58 -8.78 10.78 -23.99
CA PRO A 58 -9.29 11.79 -23.08
C PRO A 58 -10.65 12.32 -23.58
N THR A 59 -11.64 12.36 -22.69
CA THR A 59 -12.95 12.97 -22.94
C THR A 59 -13.13 14.21 -22.07
N PRO A 60 -13.65 15.32 -22.62
CA PRO A 60 -13.85 16.54 -21.85
C PRO A 60 -14.84 16.27 -20.72
N CYS A 61 -14.44 16.64 -19.50
CA CYS A 61 -15.28 16.57 -18.31
C CYS A 61 -15.32 17.95 -17.64
N PRO A 62 -16.33 18.77 -17.98
CA PRO A 62 -16.45 20.13 -17.45
C PRO A 62 -16.72 20.09 -15.95
N SER A 63 -15.84 20.72 -15.19
CA SER A 63 -16.06 20.99 -13.76
C SER A 63 -16.20 22.49 -13.53
N ARG A 64 -16.65 22.87 -12.32
CA ARG A 64 -16.72 24.27 -11.90
C ARG A 64 -15.37 25.00 -11.93
N PHE A 65 -14.25 24.26 -11.96
CA PHE A 65 -12.89 24.79 -11.90
C PHE A 65 -12.09 24.60 -13.19
N GLY A 66 -12.71 24.06 -14.26
CA GLY A 66 -12.05 23.75 -15.52
C GLY A 66 -12.32 22.33 -16.02
N ASP A 67 -11.71 21.95 -17.14
CA ASP A 67 -11.84 20.60 -17.70
C ASP A 67 -10.90 19.63 -16.98
N LEU A 68 -11.47 18.58 -16.37
CA LEU A 68 -10.71 17.54 -15.69
C LEU A 68 -10.49 16.30 -16.57
N GLY A 69 -10.94 16.30 -17.82
CA GLY A 69 -10.91 15.16 -18.72
C GLY A 69 -9.53 14.52 -18.86
N GLU A 70 -8.50 15.34 -19.06
CA GLU A 70 -7.12 14.86 -19.20
C GLU A 70 -6.53 14.34 -17.87
N LEU A 71 -6.92 14.94 -16.74
CA LEU A 71 -6.53 14.47 -15.41
C LEU A 71 -7.20 13.12 -15.09
N LEU A 72 -8.48 12.96 -15.42
CA LEU A 72 -9.20 11.71 -15.21
C LEU A 72 -8.70 10.61 -16.15
N TYR A 73 -8.31 10.95 -17.38
CA TYR A 73 -7.66 10.02 -18.29
C TYR A 73 -6.32 9.51 -17.73
N THR A 74 -5.42 10.42 -17.34
CA THR A 74 -4.10 10.04 -16.81
C THR A 74 -4.19 9.20 -15.53
N THR A 75 -5.12 9.54 -14.64
CA THR A 75 -5.37 8.76 -13.41
C THR A 75 -6.11 7.45 -13.66
N GLY A 76 -6.95 7.38 -14.70
CA GLY A 76 -7.67 6.17 -15.11
C GLY A 76 -6.76 5.14 -15.80
N VAL A 77 -5.80 5.58 -16.62
CA VAL A 77 -4.81 4.70 -17.26
C VAL A 77 -3.92 3.99 -16.24
N MET A 78 -3.80 4.50 -15.01
CA MET A 78 -3.15 3.78 -13.91
C MET A 78 -3.85 2.45 -13.56
N GLY A 79 -5.09 2.22 -14.01
CA GLY A 79 -5.76 0.93 -13.91
C GLY A 79 -5.02 -0.21 -14.59
N TRP A 80 -4.25 0.06 -15.64
CA TRP A 80 -3.40 -0.96 -16.28
C TRP A 80 -2.28 -1.43 -15.34
N LEU A 81 -1.73 -0.53 -14.52
CA LEU A 81 -0.75 -0.91 -13.50
C LEU A 81 -1.38 -1.76 -12.39
N MET A 82 -2.69 -1.69 -12.19
CA MET A 82 -3.41 -2.55 -11.24
C MET A 82 -3.30 -4.03 -11.63
N LEU A 83 -3.24 -4.36 -12.92
CA LEU A 83 -3.08 -5.75 -13.39
C LEU A 83 -1.70 -6.31 -12.99
N VAL A 84 -0.66 -5.50 -13.08
CA VAL A 84 0.71 -5.88 -12.72
C VAL A 84 0.88 -5.92 -11.20
N THR A 85 0.30 -4.96 -10.49
CA THR A 85 0.41 -4.85 -9.02
C THR A 85 -0.58 -5.74 -8.27
N GLY A 86 -1.61 -6.27 -8.94
CA GLY A 86 -2.67 -7.09 -8.36
C GLY A 86 -2.18 -8.27 -7.49
N PRO A 87 -1.21 -9.09 -7.94
CA PRO A 87 -0.66 -10.16 -7.12
C PRO A 87 -0.01 -9.66 -5.82
N PHE A 88 0.69 -8.53 -5.87
CA PHE A 88 1.31 -7.90 -4.69
C PHE A 88 0.26 -7.29 -3.76
N MET A 89 -0.80 -6.72 -4.34
CA MET A 89 -1.95 -6.17 -3.60
C MET A 89 -2.65 -7.28 -2.81
N LEU A 90 -2.90 -8.43 -3.44
CA LEU A 90 -3.46 -9.62 -2.79
C LEU A 90 -2.54 -10.13 -1.67
N ALA A 91 -1.24 -10.28 -1.95
CA ALA A 91 -0.28 -10.77 -0.97
C ALA A 91 -0.22 -9.85 0.26
N THR A 92 -0.07 -8.54 0.05
CA THR A 92 -0.03 -7.56 1.16
C THR A 92 -1.36 -7.48 1.90
N GLY A 93 -2.49 -7.58 1.18
CA GLY A 93 -3.83 -7.64 1.74
C GLY A 93 -4.08 -8.85 2.65
N VAL A 94 -3.37 -9.96 2.46
CA VAL A 94 -3.43 -11.14 3.34
C VAL A 94 -2.39 -11.11 4.45
N ILE A 95 -1.15 -10.69 4.15
CA ILE A 95 -0.05 -10.70 5.12
C ILE A 95 -0.34 -9.77 6.31
N TRP A 96 -0.84 -8.56 6.07
CA TRP A 96 -1.17 -7.61 7.13
C TRP A 96 -2.19 -8.13 8.15
N PRO A 97 -3.38 -8.60 7.75
CA PRO A 97 -4.35 -9.12 8.71
C PRO A 97 -3.83 -10.37 9.42
N VAL A 98 -3.10 -11.27 8.75
CA VAL A 98 -2.48 -12.42 9.43
C VAL A 98 -1.50 -11.96 10.52
N LEU A 99 -0.62 -11.00 10.22
CA LEU A 99 0.31 -10.45 11.22
C LEU A 99 -0.43 -9.76 12.38
N LEU A 100 -1.49 -9.00 12.09
CA LEU A 100 -2.33 -8.36 13.11
C LEU A 100 -3.03 -9.40 13.98
N ILE A 101 -3.68 -10.38 13.38
CA ILE A 101 -4.37 -11.48 14.09
C ILE A 101 -3.38 -12.24 14.97
N VAL A 102 -2.21 -12.63 14.45
CA VAL A 102 -1.19 -13.33 15.24
C VAL A 102 -0.71 -12.48 16.41
N ARG A 103 -0.49 -11.17 16.21
CA ARG A 103 -0.11 -10.27 17.31
C ARG A 103 -1.21 -10.14 18.35
N ILE A 104 -2.46 -9.99 17.92
CA ILE A 104 -3.64 -9.89 18.78
C ILE A 104 -3.85 -11.19 19.56
N CYS A 105 -3.85 -12.35 18.90
CA CYS A 105 -3.99 -13.65 19.56
C CYS A 105 -2.85 -13.92 20.56
N ARG A 106 -1.60 -13.53 20.25
CA ARG A 106 -0.49 -13.62 21.20
C ARG A 106 -0.68 -12.69 22.40
N ARG A 107 -1.28 -11.51 22.19
CA ARG A 107 -1.57 -10.56 23.26
C ARG A 107 -2.66 -11.04 24.22
N PHE A 108 -3.60 -11.85 23.73
CA PHE A 108 -4.69 -12.42 24.53
C PHE A 108 -4.35 -13.77 25.19
N ARG A 109 -3.30 -14.48 24.73
CA ARG A 109 -2.85 -15.76 25.29
C ARG A 109 -1.85 -15.64 26.46
N GLY A 110 -1.54 -14.43 26.90
CA GLY A 110 -0.69 -14.15 28.07
C GLY A 110 -1.46 -13.28 29.06
#